data_AF-A0A934K7S8-F1
#
_entry.id   AF-A0A934K7S8-F1
#
_cell.length_a   1.000
_cell.length_b   1.000
_cell.length_c   1.000
_cell.angle_alpha   90.00
_cell.angle_beta   90.00
_cell.angle_gamma   90.00
#
_symmetry.space_group_name_H-M   'P 1'
#
loop_
_entity.id
_entity.type
_entity.pdbx_description
1 polymer ?
#
loop_
_entity_poly.entity_id
_entity_poly.type
_entity_poly.pdbx_seq_one_letter_code
_entity_poly.pdbx_strand_id
1 'polypeptide(L)'
;MREGDKAAGGGGSPLSGRPAAIQELRTLGDMANHEAALLELVAADRFGAQLFLCDPIRFLRERGWPVNQALAADVEGRRKSVPERGRYERIAQGKDPLCSVDLNVRRLAIPKELG
;
A
#
# COMPACT_ATOMS: atom_id res chain seq x y z
N MET A 1 28.28 51.10 27.63
CA MET A 1 28.32 49.78 28.28
C MET A 1 26.93 49.16 28.28
N ARG A 2 26.66 48.23 27.36
CA ARG A 2 26.18 46.86 27.63
C ARG A 2 25.99 46.16 26.29
N GLU A 3 26.80 45.14 26.11
CA GLU A 3 26.70 44.12 25.07
C GLU A 3 25.37 43.36 25.16
N GLY A 4 24.95 42.82 24.02
CA GLY A 4 23.74 42.02 23.87
C GLY A 4 23.66 41.39 22.49
N ASP A 5 24.67 40.57 22.18
CA ASP A 5 24.67 39.54 21.13
C ASP A 5 23.41 38.65 21.22
N LYS A 6 22.72 38.35 20.10
CA LYS A 6 22.57 36.98 19.56
C LYS A 6 21.49 36.83 18.46
N ALA A 7 21.88 36.02 17.49
CA ALA A 7 21.08 35.03 16.73
C ALA A 7 20.27 35.48 15.50
N ALA A 8 20.92 35.21 14.37
CA ALA A 8 20.38 34.68 13.12
C ALA A 8 19.07 33.88 13.25
N GLY A 9 18.03 34.31 12.53
CA GLY A 9 16.92 33.48 12.11
C GLY A 9 17.18 32.96 10.70
N GLY A 10 17.87 31.82 10.61
CA GLY A 10 18.14 31.10 9.37
C GLY A 10 16.86 30.58 8.71
N GLY A 11 16.93 30.48 7.38
CA GLY A 11 15.91 29.89 6.54
C GLY A 11 15.53 28.46 6.95
N GLY A 12 14.28 28.13 6.66
CA GLY A 12 13.72 26.79 6.76
C GLY A 12 12.49 26.72 5.89
N SER A 13 12.69 26.40 4.62
CA SER A 13 11.63 26.02 3.67
C SER A 13 10.67 25.01 4.32
N PRO A 14 9.34 25.14 4.18
CA PRO A 14 8.43 24.08 4.56
C PRO A 14 8.43 22.98 3.47
N LEU A 15 9.54 22.25 3.35
CA LEU A 15 9.56 20.96 2.65
C LEU A 15 9.50 19.86 3.69
N SER A 16 8.30 19.60 4.20
CA SER A 16 7.99 18.33 4.82
C SER A 16 6.51 18.05 4.67
N GLY A 17 6.12 17.75 3.43
CA GLY A 17 5.00 16.85 3.17
C GLY A 17 5.35 15.46 3.67
N ARG A 18 5.51 15.29 4.99
CA ARG A 18 5.45 13.97 5.60
C ARG A 18 4.06 13.45 5.27
N PRO A 19 3.91 12.30 4.57
CA PRO A 19 2.62 11.65 4.55
C PRO A 19 2.22 11.46 6.01
N ALA A 20 1.00 11.85 6.36
CA ALA A 20 0.40 11.52 7.65
C ALA A 20 0.76 10.06 7.95
N ALA A 21 1.29 9.80 9.15
CA ALA A 21 1.81 8.49 9.53
C ALA A 21 0.84 7.42 9.01
N ILE A 22 1.31 6.60 8.06
CA ILE A 22 0.43 5.67 7.35
C ILE A 22 -0.19 4.78 8.42
N GLN A 23 -1.49 4.97 8.62
CA GLN A 23 -2.21 4.26 9.65
C GLN A 23 -2.20 2.78 9.30
N GLU A 24 -1.85 1.94 10.27
CA GLU A 24 -1.90 0.50 10.10
C GLU A 24 -3.32 0.08 9.72
N LEU A 25 -3.44 -0.69 8.65
CA LEU A 25 -4.70 -1.30 8.24
C LEU A 25 -4.98 -2.49 9.16
N ARG A 26 -6.11 -2.44 9.86
CA ARG A 26 -6.49 -3.42 10.88
C ARG A 26 -7.71 -4.22 10.52
N THR A 27 -8.54 -3.67 9.63
CA THR A 27 -9.81 -4.25 9.20
C THR A 27 -10.01 -4.08 7.70
N LEU A 28 -10.95 -4.85 7.15
CA LEU A 28 -11.41 -4.64 5.78
C LEU A 28 -12.09 -3.28 5.63
N GLY A 29 -12.76 -2.79 6.68
CA GLY A 29 -13.29 -1.41 6.74
C GLY A 29 -12.20 -0.36 6.51
N ASP A 30 -11.01 -0.52 7.10
CA ASP A 30 -9.88 0.39 6.87
C ASP A 30 -9.43 0.37 5.40
N MET A 31 -9.33 -0.82 4.80
CA MET A 31 -9.02 -0.94 3.37
C MET A 31 -10.07 -0.23 2.49
N ALA A 32 -11.36 -0.32 2.86
CA ALA A 32 -12.44 0.37 2.14
C ALA A 32 -12.37 1.90 2.33
N ASN A 33 -12.00 2.37 3.51
CA ASN A 33 -11.83 3.80 3.80
C ASN A 33 -10.63 4.40 3.06
N HIS A 34 -9.58 3.59 2.82
CA HIS A 34 -8.39 3.97 2.06
C HIS A 34 -8.41 3.50 0.60
N GLU A 35 -9.56 3.08 0.06
CA GLU A 35 -9.66 2.43 -1.26
C GLU A 35 -8.98 3.25 -2.36
N ALA A 36 -9.23 4.56 -2.43
CA ALA A 36 -8.63 5.42 -3.45
C ALA A 36 -7.09 5.39 -3.42
N ALA A 37 -6.49 5.52 -2.23
CA ALA A 37 -5.04 5.47 -2.07
C ALA A 37 -4.47 4.09 -2.42
N LEU A 38 -5.18 3.01 -2.06
CA LEU A 38 -4.77 1.65 -2.41
C LEU A 38 -4.84 1.40 -3.93
N LEU A 39 -5.86 1.94 -4.61
CA LEU A 39 -5.98 1.86 -6.07
C LEU A 39 -4.87 2.68 -6.77
N GLU A 40 -4.48 3.83 -6.21
CA GLU A 40 -3.34 4.60 -6.72
C GLU A 40 -2.03 3.82 -6.61
N LEU A 41 -1.79 3.11 -5.50
CA LEU A 41 -0.63 2.22 -5.37
C LEU A 41 -0.63 1.11 -6.43
N VAL A 42 -1.80 0.53 -6.68
CA VAL A 42 -1.97 -0.52 -7.70
C VAL A 42 -1.69 0.02 -9.10
N ALA A 43 -2.12 1.25 -9.40
CA ALA A 43 -1.90 1.88 -10.70
C ALA A 43 -0.47 2.39 -10.90
N ALA A 44 0.28 2.67 -9.82
CA ALA A 44 1.64 3.19 -9.89
C ALA A 44 2.66 2.16 -10.40
N ASP A 45 2.37 0.87 -10.27
CA ASP A 45 3.25 -0.22 -10.71
C ASP A 45 2.81 -0.83 -12.04
N ARG A 46 3.78 -1.10 -12.91
CA ARG A 46 3.54 -1.75 -14.22
C ARG A 46 2.71 -3.03 -14.11
N PHE A 47 2.94 -3.82 -13.07
CA PHE A 47 2.21 -5.06 -12.79
C PHE A 47 1.45 -5.00 -11.46
N GLY A 48 1.08 -3.80 -11.00
CA GLY A 48 0.52 -3.61 -9.67
C GLY A 48 -0.77 -4.39 -9.45
N ALA A 49 -1.65 -4.44 -10.45
CA ALA A 49 -2.89 -5.23 -10.40
C ALA A 49 -2.61 -6.73 -10.22
N GLN A 50 -1.66 -7.26 -11.00
CA GLN A 50 -1.24 -8.65 -10.94
C GLN A 50 -0.60 -8.98 -9.59
N LEU A 51 0.27 -8.12 -9.08
CA LEU A 51 0.92 -8.29 -7.78
C LEU A 51 -0.09 -8.24 -6.64
N PHE A 52 -1.01 -7.26 -6.67
CA PHE A 52 -2.06 -7.11 -5.66
C PHE A 52 -2.99 -8.32 -5.61
N LEU A 53 -3.41 -8.85 -6.77
CA LEU A 53 -4.24 -10.06 -6.83
C LEU A 53 -3.46 -11.32 -6.40
N CYS A 54 -2.15 -11.37 -6.66
CA CYS A 54 -1.29 -12.49 -6.29
C CYS A 54 -1.01 -12.56 -4.78
N ASP A 55 -0.79 -11.43 -4.12
CA ASP A 55 -0.61 -11.35 -2.67
C ASP A 55 -0.88 -9.92 -2.18
N PRO A 56 -2.14 -9.60 -1.79
CA PRO A 56 -2.51 -8.26 -1.38
C PRO A 56 -1.73 -7.79 -0.16
N ILE A 57 -1.47 -8.68 0.80
CA ILE A 57 -0.83 -8.33 2.08
C ILE A 57 0.64 -8.00 1.87
N ARG A 58 1.36 -8.84 1.11
CA ARG A 58 2.75 -8.56 0.74
C ARG A 58 2.85 -7.28 -0.08
N PHE A 59 1.97 -7.12 -1.07
CA PHE A 59 1.93 -5.92 -1.92
C PHE A 59 1.85 -4.63 -1.10
N LEU A 60 0.91 -4.57 -0.15
CA LEU A 60 0.70 -3.41 0.71
C LEU A 60 1.91 -3.14 1.62
N ARG A 61 2.43 -4.18 2.27
CA ARG A 61 3.59 -4.05 3.18
C ARG A 61 4.84 -3.54 2.46
N GLU A 62 5.13 -4.05 1.27
CA GLU A 62 6.26 -3.58 0.45
C GLU A 62 6.13 -2.12 0.02
N ARG A 63 4.90 -1.56 0.01
CA ARG A 63 4.59 -0.17 -0.33
C ARG A 63 4.39 0.73 0.89
N GLY A 64 4.83 0.27 2.06
CA GLY A 64 4.78 1.05 3.29
C GLY A 64 3.39 1.16 3.92
N TRP A 65 2.45 0.29 3.54
CA TRP A 65 1.15 0.17 4.20
C TRP A 65 1.19 -0.99 5.21
N PRO A 66 1.43 -0.71 6.51
CA PRO A 66 1.45 -1.75 7.51
C PRO A 66 0.06 -2.39 7.62
N VAL A 67 0.04 -3.72 7.64
CA VAL A 67 -1.17 -4.54 7.80
C VAL A 67 -0.99 -5.42 9.01
N ASN A 68 -1.93 -5.33 9.96
CA ASN A 68 -1.90 -6.15 11.16
C ASN A 68 -2.15 -7.64 10.83
N GLN A 69 -1.94 -8.50 11.82
CA GLN A 69 -2.08 -9.95 11.64
C GLN A 69 -3.54 -10.38 11.42
N ALA A 70 -4.51 -9.71 12.05
CA ALA A 70 -5.93 -10.05 11.93
C ALA A 70 -6.44 -9.83 10.50
N LEU A 71 -6.19 -8.64 9.93
CA LEU A 71 -6.54 -8.34 8.55
C LEU A 71 -5.81 -9.26 7.56
N ALA A 72 -4.54 -9.57 7.81
CA ALA A 72 -3.81 -10.52 6.99
C ALA A 72 -4.48 -11.90 6.97
N ALA A 73 -4.94 -12.38 8.13
CA ALA A 73 -5.67 -13.64 8.24
C ALA A 73 -7.06 -13.59 7.57
N ASP A 74 -7.78 -12.47 7.70
CA ASP A 74 -9.08 -12.28 7.04
C ASP A 74 -8.97 -12.27 5.53
N VAL A 75 -7.96 -11.57 5.00
CA VAL A 75 -7.67 -11.54 3.56
C VAL A 75 -7.29 -12.93 3.07
N GLU A 76 -6.39 -13.62 3.76
CA GLU A 76 -5.95 -14.98 3.39
C GLU A 76 -7.12 -15.99 3.45
N GLY A 77 -7.96 -15.94 4.49
CA GLY A 77 -9.13 -16.81 4.65
C GLY A 77 -10.20 -16.63 3.57
N ARG A 78 -10.22 -15.48 2.88
CA ARG A 78 -11.13 -15.20 1.75
C ARG A 78 -10.58 -15.66 0.40
N ARG A 79 -9.31 -16.10 0.34
CA ARG A 79 -8.71 -16.54 -0.92
C ARG A 79 -9.23 -17.90 -1.30
N LYS A 80 -9.60 -18.05 -2.57
CA LYS A 80 -10.09 -19.32 -3.13
C LYS A 80 -8.96 -20.29 -3.49
N SER A 81 -7.71 -19.84 -3.46
CA SER A 81 -6.55 -20.63 -3.88
C SER A 81 -5.31 -20.21 -3.12
N VAL A 82 -4.49 -21.20 -2.75
CA VAL A 82 -3.15 -20.98 -2.21
C VAL A 82 -2.26 -20.34 -3.28
N PRO A 83 -1.52 -19.27 -2.96
CA PRO A 83 -0.59 -18.66 -3.91
C PRO A 83 0.52 -19.64 -4.28
N GLU A 84 0.81 -19.73 -5.58
CA GLU A 84 1.94 -20.51 -6.07
C GLU A 84 3.26 -19.88 -5.60
N ARG A 85 4.15 -20.71 -5.04
CA ARG A 85 5.45 -20.25 -4.52
C ARG A 85 6.28 -19.59 -5.63
N GLY A 86 6.82 -18.40 -5.34
CA GLY A 86 7.67 -17.67 -6.28
C GLY A 86 6.91 -16.89 -7.36
N ARG A 87 5.57 -17.02 -7.43
CA ARG A 87 4.77 -16.34 -8.46
C ARG A 87 4.82 -14.83 -8.33
N TYR A 88 4.78 -14.31 -7.10
CA TYR A 88 4.87 -12.87 -6.83
C TYR A 88 6.18 -12.29 -7.41
N GLU A 89 7.32 -12.96 -7.17
CA GLU A 89 8.62 -12.56 -7.71
C GLU A 89 8.67 -12.62 -9.23
N ARG A 90 8.09 -13.66 -9.85
CA ARG A 90 8.01 -13.75 -11.32
C ARG A 90 7.17 -12.63 -11.91
N ILE A 91 6.04 -12.27 -11.30
CA ILE A 91 5.22 -11.15 -11.72
C ILE A 91 6.02 -9.84 -11.58
N ALA A 92 6.69 -9.62 -10.45
CA ALA A 92 7.51 -8.43 -10.23
C ALA A 92 8.63 -8.29 -11.28
N GLN A 93 9.17 -9.41 -11.76
CA GLN A 93 10.16 -9.45 -12.84
C GLN A 93 9.57 -9.42 -14.26
N GLY A 94 8.24 -9.42 -14.42
CA GLY A 94 7.59 -9.49 -15.73
C GLY A 94 7.69 -10.83 -16.43
N LYS A 95 7.95 -11.92 -15.71
CA LYS A 95 8.20 -13.27 -16.23
C LYS A 95 7.03 -14.25 -16.03
N ASP A 96 5.97 -13.83 -15.36
CA ASP A 96 4.77 -14.66 -15.18
C ASP A 96 3.82 -14.50 -16.39
N PRO A 97 3.12 -15.56 -16.82
CA PRO A 97 2.14 -15.45 -17.91
C PRO A 97 1.07 -14.37 -17.66
N LEU A 98 0.76 -14.08 -16.40
CA LEU A 98 -0.20 -13.02 -16.02
C LEU A 98 0.27 -11.62 -16.46
N CYS A 99 1.57 -11.42 -16.69
CA CYS A 99 2.13 -10.16 -17.19
C CYS A 99 1.78 -9.88 -18.66
N SER A 100 1.27 -10.88 -19.40
CA SER A 100 0.74 -10.67 -20.76
C SER A 100 -0.72 -10.17 -20.78
N VAL A 101 -1.38 -10.22 -19.62
CA VAL A 101 -2.77 -9.79 -19.46
C VAL A 101 -2.79 -8.37 -18.92
N ASP A 102 -3.47 -7.47 -19.63
CA ASP A 102 -3.75 -6.13 -19.13
C ASP A 102 -4.87 -6.21 -18.08
N LEU A 103 -4.52 -5.93 -16.82
CA LEU A 103 -5.44 -5.96 -15.70
C LEU A 103 -5.52 -4.58 -15.07
N ASN A 104 -6.74 -4.10 -14.88
CA ASN A 104 -7.02 -2.85 -14.21
C ASN A 104 -7.96 -3.10 -13.02
N VAL A 105 -7.51 -2.81 -11.81
CA VAL A 105 -8.34 -2.87 -10.61
C VAL A 105 -8.97 -1.49 -10.44
N ARG A 106 -10.28 -1.39 -10.67
CA ARG A 106 -11.04 -0.13 -10.51
C ARG A 106 -11.72 0.02 -9.15
N ARG A 107 -11.80 -1.07 -8.39
CA ARG A 107 -12.46 -1.18 -7.09
C ARG A 107 -11.96 -2.42 -6.36
N LEU A 108 -11.81 -2.33 -5.04
CA LEU A 108 -11.48 -3.46 -4.17
C LEU A 108 -12.71 -4.30 -3.80
N ALA A 109 -13.91 -3.71 -3.97
CA ALA A 109 -15.21 -4.33 -3.74
C ALA A 109 -15.37 -4.86 -2.30
N ILE A 110 -14.80 -4.14 -1.34
CA ILE A 110 -14.92 -4.43 0.08
C ILE A 110 -16.17 -3.72 0.62
N PRO A 111 -17.21 -4.44 1.06
CA PRO A 111 -18.36 -3.82 1.71
C PRO A 111 -17.91 -2.98 2.90
N LYS A 112 -18.31 -1.70 2.94
CA LYS A 112 -18.00 -0.80 4.05
C LYS A 112 -18.58 -1.27 5.39
N GLU A 113 -19.55 -2.18 5.34
CA GLU A 113 -20.25 -2.73 6.50
C GLU A 113 -19.52 -3.93 7.14
N LEU A 114 -18.35 -4.32 6.62
CA LEU A 114 -17.49 -5.36 7.20
C LEU A 114 -16.45 -4.80 8.19
N GLY A 115 -16.75 -3.68 8.85
CA GLY A 115 -15.91 -3.04 9.87
C GLY A 115 -16.49 -3.23 11.26
#